data_AF-A0AB36SAK0-F1
#
_entry.id   AF-A0AB36SAK0-F1
#
_cell.length_a   1.000
_cell.length_b   1.000
_cell.length_c   1.000
_cell.angle_alpha   90.00
_cell.angle_beta   90.00
_cell.angle_gamma   90.00
#
_symmetry.space_group_name_H-M   'P 1'
#
loop_
_entity.id
_entity.type
_entity.pdbx_description
1 polymer ?
#
loop_
_entity_poly.entity_id
_entity_poly.type
_entity_poly.pdbx_seq_one_letter_code
_entity_poly.pdbx_strand_id
1 'polypeptide(L)'
;MINTNKLKGLIVERGTTQQAVADSIGIDRSTFYRKMKKGGDFSIEEAKKMKQEIPLTDQEAIEIFFGGKVAFTLQNKQHKKEETK
;
A
#
# COMPACT_ATOMS: atom_id res chain seq x y z
N MET A 1 6.22 -3.79 -9.16
CA MET A 1 6.76 -4.12 -7.82
C MET A 1 6.47 -2.95 -6.91
N ILE A 2 5.95 -3.21 -5.72
CA ILE A 2 5.59 -2.19 -4.72
C ILE A 2 6.78 -1.89 -3.81
N ASN A 3 6.70 -0.83 -3.01
CA ASN A 3 7.69 -0.53 -1.98
C ASN A 3 7.45 -1.36 -0.70
N THR A 4 7.91 -2.61 -0.70
CA THR A 4 7.74 -3.55 0.41
C THR A 4 8.51 -3.14 1.67
N ASN A 5 9.63 -2.43 1.53
CA ASN A 5 10.39 -1.90 2.67
C ASN A 5 9.59 -0.82 3.42
N LYS A 6 8.96 0.11 2.69
CA LYS A 6 8.12 1.14 3.29
C LYS A 6 6.87 0.55 3.94
N LEU A 7 6.23 -0.41 3.28
CA LEU A 7 5.10 -1.16 3.87
C LEU A 7 5.51 -1.86 5.18
N LYS A 8 6.69 -2.49 5.21
CA LYS A 8 7.20 -3.15 6.44
C LYS A 8 7.46 -2.15 7.57
N GLY A 9 8.01 -0.97 7.27
CA GLY A 9 8.20 0.10 8.25
C GLY A 9 6.88 0.54 8.88
N LEU A 10 5.88 0.83 8.05
CA LEU A 10 4.56 1.27 8.51
C LEU A 10 3.83 0.20 9.34
N ILE A 11 3.95 -1.08 8.99
CA ILE A 11 3.40 -2.18 9.80
C ILE A 11 3.94 -2.11 11.23
N VAL A 12 5.25 -1.88 11.40
CA VAL A 12 5.89 -1.78 12.71
C VAL A 12 5.51 -0.47 13.42
N GLU A 13 5.53 0.65 12.71
CA GLU A 13 5.14 1.97 13.26
C GLU A 13 3.70 2.02 13.74
N ARG A 14 2.79 1.24 13.13
CA ARG A 14 1.40 1.10 13.56
C ARG A 14 1.18 0.03 14.64
N GLY A 15 2.26 -0.56 15.16
CA GLY A 15 2.20 -1.52 16.26
C GLY A 15 1.57 -2.87 15.91
N THR A 16 1.51 -3.22 14.62
CA THR A 16 0.98 -4.49 14.14
C THR A 16 2.09 -5.37 13.56
N THR A 17 1.74 -6.56 13.07
CA THR A 17 2.68 -7.53 12.50
C THR A 17 2.24 -7.94 11.11
N GLN A 18 3.19 -8.41 10.29
CA GLN A 18 2.86 -8.97 8.97
C GLN A 18 1.89 -10.16 9.07
N GLN A 19 1.94 -10.91 10.17
CA GLN A 19 1.05 -12.04 10.42
C GLN A 19 -0.37 -11.55 10.67
N ALA A 20 -0.54 -10.55 11.55
CA ALA A 20 -1.84 -9.94 11.82
C ALA A 20 -2.45 -9.31 10.56
N VAL A 21 -1.63 -8.62 9.75
CA VAL A 21 -2.09 -8.06 8.48
C VAL A 21 -2.53 -9.16 7.52
N ALA A 22 -1.76 -10.24 7.38
CA ALA A 22 -2.12 -11.37 6.52
C ALA A 22 -3.46 -11.99 6.94
N ASP A 23 -3.63 -12.22 8.25
CA ASP A 23 -4.86 -12.77 8.82
C ASP A 23 -6.06 -11.84 8.56
N SER A 24 -5.90 -10.52 8.76
CA SER A 24 -6.97 -9.53 8.55
C SER A 24 -7.38 -9.41 7.08
N ILE A 25 -6.42 -9.38 6.15
CA ILE A 25 -6.74 -9.29 4.73
C ILE A 25 -7.22 -10.62 4.12
N GLY A 26 -7.17 -11.71 4.91
CA GLY A 26 -7.69 -13.02 4.57
C GLY A 26 -6.78 -13.84 3.66
N ILE A 27 -5.46 -13.72 3.81
CA ILE A 27 -4.49 -14.52 3.06
C ILE A 27 -3.58 -15.31 3.98
N ASP A 28 -3.12 -16.47 3.48
CA ASP A 28 -2.16 -17.27 4.21
C ASP A 28 -0.85 -16.50 4.48
N ARG A 29 -0.33 -16.64 5.71
CA ARG A 29 0.88 -15.93 6.18
C ARG A 29 2.11 -16.27 5.33
N SER A 30 2.25 -17.51 4.88
CA SER A 30 3.37 -17.92 4.01
C SER A 30 3.25 -17.28 2.63
N THR A 31 2.01 -17.12 2.14
CA THR A 31 1.72 -16.40 0.90
C THR A 31 2.02 -14.91 1.04
N PHE A 32 1.61 -14.27 2.13
CA PHE A 32 1.97 -12.87 2.43
C PHE A 32 3.49 -12.69 2.41
N TYR A 33 4.22 -13.54 3.14
CA TYR A 33 5.68 -13.48 3.21
C TYR A 33 6.34 -13.68 1.83
N ARG A 34 5.86 -14.65 1.06
CA ARG A 34 6.34 -14.90 -0.31
C ARG A 34 6.09 -13.71 -1.22
N LYS A 35 4.91 -13.07 -1.14
CA LYS A 35 4.59 -11.83 -1.87
C LYS A 35 5.55 -10.72 -1.47
N MET A 36 5.73 -10.46 -0.18
CA MET A 36 6.68 -9.45 0.32
C MET A 36 8.11 -9.67 -0.19
N LYS A 37 8.58 -10.93 -0.21
CA LYS A 37 9.92 -11.27 -0.72
C LYS A 37 10.04 -11.11 -2.25
N LYS A 38 8.96 -11.34 -2.99
CA LYS A 38 8.92 -11.28 -4.47
C LYS A 38 8.50 -9.91 -5.02
N GLY A 39 8.61 -8.84 -4.23
CA GLY A 39 8.31 -7.47 -4.68
C GLY A 39 6.85 -7.02 -4.50
N GLY A 40 6.11 -7.73 -3.64
CA GLY A 40 4.76 -7.44 -3.19
C GLY A 40 3.72 -7.53 -4.30
N ASP A 41 3.59 -8.72 -4.88
CA ASP A 41 2.54 -9.08 -5.83
C ASP A 41 1.19 -9.24 -5.13
N PHE A 42 0.62 -8.09 -4.73
CA PHE A 42 -0.69 -8.02 -4.09
C PHE A 42 -1.76 -7.58 -5.10
N SER A 43 -2.95 -8.17 -5.00
CA SER A 43 -4.11 -7.76 -5.80
C SER A 43 -4.61 -6.38 -5.35
N ILE A 44 -5.43 -5.73 -6.19
CA ILE A 44 -6.07 -4.46 -5.84
C ILE A 44 -6.95 -4.61 -4.59
N GLU A 45 -7.61 -5.76 -4.42
CA GLU A 45 -8.45 -6.03 -3.25
C GLU A 45 -7.61 -6.19 -1.98
N GLU A 46 -6.49 -6.91 -2.05
CA GLU A 46 -5.55 -7.04 -0.94
C GLU A 46 -4.95 -5.67 -0.57
N ALA A 47 -4.58 -4.85 -1.56
CA ALA A 47 -4.08 -3.50 -1.31
C ALA A 47 -5.12 -2.59 -0.64
N LYS A 48 -6.40 -2.67 -1.06
CA LYS A 48 -7.50 -1.94 -0.42
C LYS A 48 -7.71 -2.36 1.02
N LYS A 49 -7.72 -3.68 1.30
CA LYS A 49 -7.84 -4.20 2.66
C LYS A 49 -6.64 -3.80 3.52
N MET A 50 -5.42 -3.87 2.97
CA MET A 50 -4.21 -3.43 3.68
C MET A 50 -4.26 -1.95 4.04
N LYS A 51 -4.79 -1.08 3.19
CA LYS A 51 -5.00 0.35 3.49
C LYS A 51 -6.01 0.60 4.62
N GLN A 52 -6.98 -0.31 4.79
CA GLN A 52 -7.95 -0.23 5.87
C GLN A 52 -7.38 -0.75 7.19
N GLU A 53 -6.68 -1.89 7.13
CA GLU A 53 -6.08 -2.55 8.30
C GLU A 53 -4.87 -1.80 8.86
N ILE A 54 -3.97 -1.40 7.96
CA ILE A 54 -2.89 -0.47 8.26
C ILE A 54 -3.48 0.86 7.82
N PRO A 55 -3.90 1.76 8.72
CA PRO A 55 -4.58 3.01 8.33
C PRO A 55 -3.61 3.92 7.58
N LEU A 56 -3.45 3.65 6.28
CA LEU A 56 -2.55 4.32 5.36
C LEU A 56 -3.29 5.53 4.79
N THR A 57 -2.60 6.66 4.76
CA THR A 57 -3.03 7.82 3.99
C THR A 57 -3.02 7.51 2.49
N ASP A 58 -3.77 8.30 1.71
CA ASP A 58 -3.76 8.18 0.25
C ASP A 58 -2.34 8.31 -0.32
N GLN A 59 -1.54 9.22 0.25
CA GLN A 59 -0.17 9.43 -0.16
C GLN A 59 0.71 8.20 0.14
N GLU A 60 0.64 7.64 1.36
CA GLU A 60 1.40 6.43 1.71
C GLU A 60 1.00 5.24 0.81
N ALA A 61 -0.30 5.07 0.55
CA ALA A 61 -0.78 4.01 -0.33
C ALA A 61 -0.25 4.19 -1.77
N ILE A 62 -0.22 5.43 -2.28
CA ILE A 62 0.35 5.74 -3.59
C ILE A 62 1.85 5.41 -3.62
N GLU A 63 2.60 5.85 -2.62
CA GLU A 63 4.04 5.61 -2.55
C GLU A 63 4.40 4.12 -2.44
N ILE A 64 3.56 3.34 -1.76
CA ILE A 64 3.73 1.89 -1.64
C ILE A 64 3.33 1.19 -2.94
N PHE A 65 2.08 1.31 -3.37
CA PHE A 65 1.50 0.44 -4.39
C PHE A 65 1.73 0.93 -5.82
N PHE A 66 1.93 2.23 -6.02
CA PHE A 66 2.02 2.84 -7.35
C PHE A 66 3.42 3.40 -7.67
N GLY A 67 4.27 3.60 -6.66
CA GLY A 67 5.61 4.12 -6.81
C GLY A 67 5.64 5.56 -7.35
N GLY A 68 6.82 6.19 -7.32
CA GLY A 68 6.95 7.63 -7.63
C GLY A 68 6.51 8.04 -9.05
N LYS A 69 6.58 7.14 -10.04
CA LYS A 69 6.24 7.46 -11.43
C LYS A 69 4.73 7.65 -11.66
N VAL A 70 3.88 6.86 -11.00
CA VAL A 70 2.41 6.96 -11.19
C VAL A 70 1.81 8.03 -10.26
N ALA A 71 2.39 8.22 -9.06
CA ALA A 71 2.02 9.28 -8.11
C ALA A 71 1.96 10.67 -8.76
N PHE A 72 2.99 11.00 -9.55
CA PHE A 72 3.12 12.26 -10.27
C PHE A 72 1.94 12.55 -11.22
N THR A 73 1.33 11.51 -11.81
CA THR A 73 0.23 11.68 -12.77
C THR A 73 -1.11 11.94 -12.08
N LEU A 74 -1.33 11.39 -10.88
CA LEU A 74 -2.57 11.55 -10.12
C LEU A 74 -2.61 12.88 -9.36
N GLN A 75 -1.48 13.33 -8.80
CA GLN A 75 -1.38 14.62 -8.11
C GLN A 75 -1.63 15.81 -9.06
N ASN A 76 -1.15 15.74 -10.30
CA ASN A 76 -1.35 16.79 -11.30
C ASN A 76 -2.80 16.89 -11.81
N LYS A 77 -3.62 15.85 -11.65
CA LYS A 77 -5.06 15.89 -12.00
C LYS A 77 -5.92 16.56 -10.94
N GLN A 78 -5.48 16.62 -9.69
CA GLN A 78 -6.20 17.31 -8.61
C GLN A 78 -5.97 18.83 -8.68
N HIS A 79 -4.75 19.29 -8.98
CA HIS A 79 -4.46 20.72 -9.18
C HIS A 79 -5.19 21.34 -10.38
N LYS A 80 -5.42 20.59 -11.47
CA LYS A 80 -6.08 21.15 -12.66
C LYS A 80 -7.58 21.39 -12.53
N LYS A 81 -8.23 20.92 -11.45
CA LYS A 81 -9.68 21.16 -11.20
C LYS A 81 -9.95 22.41 -10.38
N GLU A 82 -8.96 22.99 -9.72
CA GLU A 82 -9.11 24.22 -8.92
C GLU A 82 -8.81 25.49 -9.73
N GLU A 83 -8.10 25.37 -10.86
CA GLU A 83 -7.76 26.51 -11.75
C GLU A 83 -8.81 26.79 -12.84
N THR A 84 -9.97 26.11 -12.84
CA THR A 84 -11.05 26.33 -13.83
C THR A 84 -12.32 26.95 -13.24
N LYS A 85 -12.18 27.73 -12.16
CA LYS A 85 -13.30 28.50 -11.59
C LYS A 85 -13.06 30.00 -11.72
#